data_AF-A0A432QRU7-F1
#
_entry.id   AF-A0A432QRU7-F1
#
_cell.length_a   1.000
_cell.length_b   1.000
_cell.length_c   1.000
_cell.angle_alpha   90.00
_cell.angle_beta   90.00
_cell.angle_gamma   90.00
#
_symmetry.space_group_name_H-M   'P 1'
#
loop_
_entity.id
_entity.type
_entity.pdbx_description
1 polymer ?
#
loop_
_entity_poly.entity_id
_entity_poly.type
_entity_poly.pdbx_seq_one_letter_code
_entity_poly.pdbx_strand_id
1 'polypeptide(L)'
;TEIVPLLRPFGNYAGNTFVGKVLVKGIPAAHIEVEVEYYNREKKVAAASDYHITQIIQTDENGNFSFTCPLPGWWGFAALSEADYTLTGPDGKEKQVELGAILWLYMDKYSFQ
;
A
#
# COMPACT_ATOMS: atom_id res chain seq x y z
N THR A 1 8.98 9.25 0.64
CA THR A 1 7.93 8.55 1.40
C THR A 1 8.40 7.15 1.65
N GLU A 2 8.08 6.58 2.81
CA GLU A 2 8.51 5.24 3.21
C GLU A 2 7.38 4.52 3.94
N ILE A 3 7.22 3.21 3.71
CA ILE A 3 6.35 2.35 4.50
C ILE A 3 7.25 1.45 5.37
N VAL A 4 7.14 1.59 6.68
CA VAL A 4 7.83 0.76 7.67
C VAL A 4 6.87 -0.32 8.17
N PRO A 5 7.13 -1.61 7.91
CA PRO A 5 6.24 -2.68 8.35
C PRO A 5 6.38 -2.91 9.86
N LEU A 6 5.26 -2.99 10.59
CA LEU A 6 5.18 -3.30 12.02
C LEU A 6 4.89 -4.79 12.30
N LEU A 7 4.65 -5.54 11.23
CA LEU A 7 4.66 -7.00 11.14
C LEU A 7 5.84 -7.40 10.24
N ARG A 8 6.40 -8.60 10.38
CA ARG A 8 7.39 -9.08 9.38
C ARG A 8 6.77 -9.04 7.98
N PRO A 9 7.46 -8.52 6.95
CA PRO A 9 6.91 -8.44 5.59
C PRO A 9 6.88 -9.80 4.85
N PHE A 10 7.10 -10.91 5.56
CA PHE A 10 7.14 -12.27 5.03
C PHE A 10 6.70 -13.28 6.11
N GLY A 11 6.33 -14.50 5.68
CA GLY A 11 5.91 -15.58 6.58
C GLY A 11 4.55 -15.31 7.23
N ASN A 12 3.67 -14.64 6.51
CA ASN A 12 2.33 -14.28 6.97
C ASN A 12 1.31 -15.18 6.30
N TYR A 13 0.26 -15.55 7.01
CA TYR A 13 -0.83 -16.33 6.43
C TYR A 13 -1.96 -15.43 5.95
N ALA A 14 -2.69 -15.90 4.94
CA ALA A 14 -3.97 -15.32 4.55
C ALA A 14 -4.89 -15.19 5.78
N GLY A 15 -5.50 -14.02 5.92
CA GLY A 15 -6.30 -13.64 7.10
C GLY A 15 -5.50 -12.91 8.18
N ASN A 16 -4.16 -12.85 8.10
CA ASN A 16 -3.38 -11.97 8.98
C ASN A 16 -3.61 -10.49 8.62
N THR A 17 -3.49 -9.65 9.64
CA THR A 17 -3.48 -8.19 9.50
C THR A 17 -2.06 -7.70 9.27
N PHE A 18 -1.84 -7.03 8.14
CA PHE A 18 -0.66 -6.21 7.95
C PHE A 18 -0.82 -4.88 8.67
N VAL A 19 0.21 -4.46 9.39
CA VAL A 19 0.29 -3.15 10.03
C VAL A 19 1.55 -2.47 9.51
N GLY A 20 1.41 -1.25 9.00
CA GLY A 20 2.52 -0.44 8.52
C GLY A 20 2.48 0.95 9.14
N LYS A 21 3.62 1.65 9.11
CA LYS A 21 3.73 3.07 9.43
C LYS A 21 4.27 3.82 8.23
N VAL A 22 3.61 4.90 7.82
CA VAL A 22 4.13 5.76 6.77
C VAL A 22 4.95 6.90 7.34
N LEU A 23 6.10 7.13 6.73
CA LEU A 23 6.97 8.27 6.99
C LEU A 23 7.10 9.13 5.73
N VAL A 24 7.03 10.45 5.89
CA VAL A 24 7.42 11.43 4.87
C VAL A 24 8.60 12.21 5.42
N LYS A 25 9.75 12.16 4.70
CA LYS A 25 11.01 12.75 5.15
C LYS A 25 11.42 12.31 6.58
N GLY A 26 11.18 11.03 6.90
CA GLY A 26 11.48 10.44 8.21
C GLY A 26 10.48 10.78 9.33
N ILE A 27 9.44 11.57 9.06
CA ILE A 27 8.43 11.98 10.04
C ILE A 27 7.15 11.17 9.83
N PRO A 28 6.50 10.65 10.89
CA PRO A 28 5.21 9.99 10.76
C PRO A 28 4.17 10.84 10.03
N ALA A 29 3.54 10.26 9.02
CA ALA A 29 2.58 10.96 8.16
C ALA A 29 1.14 10.62 8.58
N ALA A 30 0.50 11.54 9.29
CA ALA A 30 -0.89 11.38 9.72
C ALA A 30 -1.88 11.63 8.59
N HIS A 31 -3.00 10.94 8.61
CA HIS A 31 -4.16 11.19 7.75
C HIS A 31 -3.88 11.12 6.24
N ILE A 32 -2.86 10.36 5.81
CA ILE A 32 -2.61 10.14 4.39
C ILE A 32 -3.27 8.86 3.90
N GLU A 33 -3.60 8.82 2.62
CA GLU A 33 -4.14 7.63 1.97
C GLU A 33 -3.05 6.59 1.70
N VAL A 34 -3.42 5.33 1.89
CA VAL A 34 -2.65 4.15 1.50
C VAL A 34 -3.55 3.32 0.60
N GLU A 35 -3.12 3.13 -0.63
CA GLU A 35 -3.78 2.26 -1.60
C GLU A 35 -3.39 0.80 -1.32
N VAL A 36 -4.36 -0.10 -1.43
CA VAL A 36 -4.20 -1.53 -1.18
C VAL A 36 -4.76 -2.32 -2.35
N GLU A 37 -3.93 -3.20 -2.92
CA GLU A 37 -4.32 -4.03 -4.05
C GLU A 37 -3.92 -5.50 -3.87
N TYR A 38 -4.78 -6.40 -4.33
CA TYR A 38 -4.46 -7.81 -4.48
C TYR A 38 -3.95 -8.09 -5.89
N TYR A 39 -2.82 -8.78 -6.02
CA TYR A 39 -2.24 -9.13 -7.32
C TYR A 39 -3.07 -10.19 -8.05
N ASN A 40 -4.10 -9.74 -8.77
CA ASN A 40 -5.07 -10.59 -9.45
C ASN A 40 -4.79 -10.72 -10.95
N ARG A 41 -3.53 -10.94 -11.34
CA ARG A 41 -3.13 -10.98 -12.77
C ARG A 41 -3.89 -12.01 -13.60
N GLU A 42 -4.20 -13.17 -13.02
CA GLU A 42 -4.94 -14.24 -13.67
C GLU A 42 -6.47 -14.06 -13.60
N LYS A 43 -6.96 -12.95 -13.02
CA LYS A 43 -8.40 -12.64 -12.88
C LYS A 43 -9.20 -13.75 -12.20
N LYS A 44 -8.61 -14.40 -11.18
CA LYS A 44 -9.25 -15.48 -10.42
C LYS A 44 -10.34 -14.98 -9.47
N VAL A 45 -10.28 -13.70 -9.11
CA VAL A 45 -11.26 -13.04 -8.24
C VAL A 45 -11.97 -11.96 -9.05
N ALA A 46 -13.31 -11.93 -9.00
CA ALA A 46 -14.07 -10.83 -9.58
C ALA A 46 -14.23 -9.72 -8.54
N ALA A 47 -13.84 -8.50 -8.89
CA ALA A 47 -14.11 -7.32 -8.09
C ALA A 47 -15.60 -6.94 -8.23
N ALA A 48 -16.25 -6.55 -7.13
CA ALA A 48 -17.65 -6.11 -7.16
C ALA A 48 -17.80 -4.71 -7.79
N SER A 49 -16.74 -3.89 -7.74
CA SER A 49 -16.64 -2.58 -8.38
C SER A 49 -15.16 -2.19 -8.51
N ASP A 50 -14.86 -1.10 -9.20
CA ASP A 50 -13.47 -0.58 -9.31
C ASP A 50 -12.87 -0.24 -7.94
N TYR A 51 -13.67 0.20 -6.98
CA TYR A 51 -13.27 0.41 -5.58
C TYR A 51 -12.79 -0.86 -4.85
N HIS A 52 -13.06 -2.06 -5.38
CA HIS A 52 -12.54 -3.31 -4.83
C HIS A 52 -11.22 -3.74 -5.50
N ILE A 53 -10.83 -3.08 -6.60
CA ILE A 53 -9.53 -3.29 -7.26
C ILE A 53 -8.46 -2.54 -6.46
N THR A 54 -8.65 -1.23 -6.31
CA THR A 54 -7.81 -0.34 -5.51
C THR A 54 -8.61 0.12 -4.30
N GLN A 55 -8.28 -0.44 -3.14
CA GLN A 55 -8.89 -0.05 -1.88
C GLN A 55 -8.07 1.06 -1.23
N ILE A 56 -8.71 1.89 -0.42
CA ILE A 56 -8.04 2.99 0.28
C ILE A 56 -8.24 2.83 1.78
N ILE A 57 -7.16 2.96 2.53
CA ILE A 57 -7.16 3.14 3.99
C ILE A 57 -6.39 4.40 4.34
N GLN A 58 -6.63 4.95 5.52
CA GLN A 58 -5.97 6.17 5.97
C GLN A 58 -5.09 5.89 7.19
N THR A 59 -3.95 6.58 7.28
CA THR A 59 -3.10 6.51 8.46
C THR A 59 -3.72 7.24 9.66
N ASP A 60 -3.46 6.73 10.86
CA ASP A 60 -3.78 7.39 12.13
C ASP A 60 -2.84 8.58 12.42
N GLU A 61 -3.03 9.25 13.55
CA GLU A 61 -2.21 10.40 13.99
C GLU A 61 -0.72 10.09 14.13
N ASN A 62 -0.36 8.81 14.30
CA ASN A 62 1.02 8.34 14.45
C ASN A 62 1.58 7.74 13.14
N GLY A 63 0.86 7.93 12.03
CA GLY A 63 1.20 7.42 10.71
C GLY A 63 0.98 5.92 10.53
N ASN A 64 0.32 5.24 11.47
CA ASN A 64 0.06 3.80 11.34
C ASN A 64 -1.18 3.54 10.49
N PHE A 65 -1.16 2.44 9.74
CA PHE A 65 -2.33 1.89 9.08
C PHE A 65 -2.37 0.37 9.29
N SER A 66 -3.55 -0.22 9.11
CA SER A 66 -3.72 -1.67 9.16
C SER A 66 -4.71 -2.17 8.12
N PHE A 67 -4.42 -3.32 7.53
CA PHE A 67 -5.31 -3.98 6.59
C PHE A 67 -5.24 -5.50 6.76
N THR A 68 -6.39 -6.17 6.81
CA THR A 68 -6.45 -7.63 6.82
C THR A 68 -6.48 -8.14 5.40
N CYS A 69 -5.53 -9.00 5.03
CA CYS A 69 -5.44 -9.57 3.69
C CYS A 69 -6.20 -10.91 3.64
N PRO A 70 -7.45 -10.96 3.14
CA PRO A 70 -8.29 -12.15 3.26
C PRO A 70 -7.86 -13.33 2.39
N LEU A 71 -7.09 -13.08 1.33
CA LEU A 71 -6.72 -14.09 0.35
C LEU A 71 -5.23 -14.40 0.39
N PRO A 72 -4.83 -15.67 0.14
CA PRO A 72 -3.44 -15.99 -0.08
C PRO A 72 -2.95 -15.39 -1.40
N GLY A 73 -1.68 -14.99 -1.46
CA GLY A 73 -1.06 -14.36 -2.62
C GLY A 73 -0.40 -13.03 -2.29
N TRP A 74 -0.06 -12.29 -3.35
CA TRP A 74 0.62 -11.00 -3.23
C TRP A 74 -0.37 -9.87 -2.96
N TRP A 75 -0.05 -9.04 -1.98
CA TRP A 75 -0.74 -7.80 -1.65
C TRP A 75 0.24 -6.63 -1.72
N GLY A 76 -0.18 -5.57 -2.41
CA GLY A 76 0.56 -4.33 -2.59
C GLY A 76 -0.03 -3.22 -1.74
N PHE A 77 0.85 -2.40 -1.16
CA PHE A 77 0.51 -1.21 -0.39
C PHE A 77 1.28 -0.04 -0.96
N ALA A 78 0.58 1.03 -1.36
CA ALA A 78 1.20 2.24 -1.88
C ALA A 78 0.80 3.45 -1.05
N ALA A 79 1.79 4.21 -0.57
CA ALA A 79 1.58 5.49 0.10
C ALA A 79 2.26 6.58 -0.72
N LEU A 80 1.49 7.58 -1.12
CA LEU A 80 1.94 8.64 -2.01
C LEU A 80 2.05 9.96 -1.23
N SER A 81 3.03 10.77 -1.58
CA SER A 81 3.10 12.16 -1.13
C SER A 81 3.61 13.04 -2.27
N GLU A 82 3.35 14.34 -2.20
CA GLU A 82 3.95 15.27 -3.16
C GLU A 82 5.40 15.60 -2.78
N ALA A 83 6.25 15.79 -3.79
CA ALA A 83 7.55 16.41 -3.62
C ALA A 83 7.40 17.92 -3.40
N ASP A 84 8.45 18.54 -2.85
CA ASP A 84 8.54 20.01 -2.72
C ASP A 84 9.11 20.68 -3.98
N TYR A 85 9.17 19.96 -5.10
CA TYR A 85 9.65 20.44 -6.38
C TYR A 85 8.78 19.94 -7.54
N THR A 86 8.86 20.66 -8.66
CA THR A 86 8.24 20.31 -9.93
C THR A 86 9.29 19.82 -10.93
N LEU A 87 8.84 19.12 -11.97
CA LEU A 87 9.63 18.83 -13.15
C LEU A 87 8.95 19.39 -14.41
N THR A 88 9.74 19.95 -15.32
CA THR A 88 9.26 20.37 -16.63
C THR A 88 8.91 19.16 -17.49
N GLY A 89 7.66 19.07 -17.92
CA GLY A 89 7.16 18.02 -18.80
C GLY A 89 7.59 18.20 -20.26
N PRO A 90 7.36 17.18 -21.12
CA PRO A 90 7.64 17.27 -22.56
C PRO A 90 6.88 18.40 -23.28
N ASP A 91 5.80 18.90 -22.68
CA ASP A 91 4.99 20.03 -23.14
C ASP A 91 5.52 21.39 -22.65
N GLY A 92 6.67 21.42 -21.95
CA GLY A 92 7.28 22.62 -21.39
C GLY A 92 6.59 23.14 -20.13
N LYS A 93 5.60 22.43 -19.57
CA LYS A 93 4.89 22.85 -18.37
C LYS A 93 5.47 22.20 -17.12
N GLU A 94 5.53 22.95 -16.03
CA GLU A 94 5.86 22.41 -14.71
C GLU A 94 4.75 21.48 -14.22
N LYS A 95 5.14 20.31 -13.69
CA LYS A 95 4.24 19.31 -13.10
C LYS A 95 4.72 18.92 -11.71
N GLN A 96 3.77 18.74 -10.80
CA GLN A 96 4.06 18.21 -9.47
C GLN A 96 4.64 16.80 -9.58
N VAL A 97 5.64 16.52 -8.75
CA VAL A 97 6.24 15.20 -8.64
C VAL A 97 5.59 14.46 -7.49
N GLU A 98 5.10 13.26 -7.75
CA GLU A 98 4.63 12.34 -6.72
C GLU A 98 5.77 11.43 -6.26
N LEU A 99 5.92 11.30 -4.95
CA LEU A 99 6.86 10.41 -4.27
C LEU A 99 6.09 9.24 -3.67
N GLY A 100 6.20 8.08 -4.32
CA GLY A 100 5.55 6.85 -3.87
C GLY A 100 6.46 5.95 -3.03
N ALA A 101 5.91 5.42 -1.94
CA ALA A 101 6.44 4.25 -1.25
C ALA A 101 5.56 3.05 -1.58
N ILE A 102 6.16 1.97 -2.09
CA ILE A 102 5.43 0.74 -2.45
C ILE A 102 6.03 -0.44 -1.69
N LEU A 103 5.18 -1.20 -1.00
CA LEU A 103 5.55 -2.43 -0.32
C LEU A 103 4.68 -3.58 -0.82
N TRP A 104 5.32 -4.69 -1.16
CA TRP A 104 4.66 -5.94 -1.50
C TRP A 104 4.96 -7.00 -0.45
N LEU A 105 3.94 -7.76 -0.05
CA LEU A 105 4.09 -8.91 0.82
C LEU A 105 3.27 -10.07 0.30
N TYR A 106 3.71 -11.29 0.65
CA TYR A 106 3.03 -12.52 0.31
C TYR A 106 2.29 -13.06 1.52
N MET A 107 1.04 -13.47 1.31
CA MET A 107 0.20 -14.18 2.27
C MET A 107 0.13 -15.67 1.90
N ASP A 108 0.69 -16.52 2.74
CA ASP A 108 0.68 -17.97 2.61
C ASP A 108 -0.71 -18.57 2.86
N LYS A 109 -1.03 -19.65 2.14
CA LYS A 109 -2.23 -20.44 2.43
C LYS A 109 -1.96 -21.36 3.62
N TYR A 110 -2.94 -21.54 4.51
CA TYR A 110 -2.89 -22.61 5.50
C TYR A 110 -2.87 -23.98 4.81
N SER A 111 -1.96 -24.84 5.27
CA SER A 111 -1.91 -26.26 4.92
C SER A 111 -2.15 -27.05 6.19
N PHE A 112 -3.27 -27.77 6.24
CA PHE A 112 -3.59 -28.67 7.34
C PHE A 112 -2.89 -30.01 7.10
N GLN A 113 -2.36 -30.61 8.17
CA GLN A 113 -1.76 -31.94 8.17
C GLN A 113 -2.79 -32.99 8.57
#